data_AF-A0A3D1RRJ8-F1
#
_entry.id   AF-A0A3D1RRJ8-F1
#
_cell.length_a   1.000
_cell.length_b   1.000
_cell.length_c   1.000
_cell.angle_alpha   90.00
_cell.angle_beta   90.00
_cell.angle_gamma   90.00
#
_symmetry.space_group_name_H-M   'P 1'
#
loop_
_entity.id
_entity.type
_entity.pdbx_description
1 polymer ?
#
loop_
_entity_poly.entity_id
_entity_poly.type
_entity_poly.pdbx_seq_one_letter_code
_entity_poly.pdbx_strand_id
1 'polypeptide(L)'
;MADTLEPSVAANLTPIGQLGPGALRALCERATVRTYPAGHTLFEKGSSDHITYFLLAGSLELKGHKDTVTLEASSADAKQPLSNSQPRQHT
;
A
#
# COMPACT_ATOMS: atom_id res chain seq x y z
N MET A 1 -12.28 -12.99 6.75
CA MET A 1 -12.60 -13.02 5.30
C MET A 1 -11.45 -12.35 4.59
N ALA A 2 -10.88 -12.97 3.57
CA ALA A 2 -9.86 -12.31 2.76
C ALA A 2 -10.60 -11.36 1.81
N ASP A 3 -10.47 -10.06 2.05
CA ASP A 3 -11.03 -9.06 1.17
C ASP A 3 -10.33 -9.18 -0.19
N THR A 4 -11.11 -9.33 -1.26
CA THR A 4 -10.57 -9.40 -2.63
C THR A 4 -10.37 -7.97 -3.13
N LEU A 5 -9.24 -7.71 -3.79
CA LEU A 5 -8.98 -6.37 -4.35
C LEU A 5 -9.92 -6.12 -5.53
N GLU A 6 -10.75 -5.08 -5.41
CA GLU A 6 -11.61 -4.63 -6.51
C GLU A 6 -10.74 -4.00 -7.63
N PRO A 7 -10.95 -4.37 -8.91
CA PRO A 7 -10.19 -3.82 -10.03
C PRO A 7 -10.35 -2.30 -10.17
N SER A 8 -11.50 -1.76 -9.78
CA SER A 8 -11.78 -0.33 -9.70
C SER A 8 -10.80 0.41 -8.79
N VAL A 9 -10.44 -0.22 -7.66
CA VAL A 9 -9.50 0.33 -6.68
C VAL A 9 -8.07 0.20 -7.19
N ALA A 10 -7.71 -0.97 -7.71
CA ALA A 10 -6.39 -1.19 -8.32
C ALA A 10 -6.11 -0.22 -9.47
N ALA A 11 -7.14 0.16 -10.24
CA ALA A 11 -7.05 1.12 -11.33
C ALA A 11 -6.73 2.55 -10.86
N ASN A 12 -7.00 2.87 -9.59
CA ASN A 12 -6.68 4.18 -9.01
C ASN A 12 -5.27 4.24 -8.40
N LEU A 13 -4.60 3.09 -8.21
CA LEU A 13 -3.25 3.00 -7.67
C LEU A 13 -2.22 3.21 -8.78
N THR A 14 -1.13 3.93 -8.51
CA THR A 14 -0.04 4.17 -9.46
C THR A 14 1.22 3.43 -8.99
N PRO A 15 1.90 2.66 -9.86
CA PRO A 15 1.72 2.52 -11.32
C PRO A 15 0.75 1.41 -11.77
N ILE A 16 0.10 0.70 -10.84
CA ILE A 16 -0.65 -0.53 -11.14
C ILE A 16 -1.87 -0.29 -12.03
N GLY A 17 -2.56 0.83 -11.87
CA GLY A 17 -3.68 1.25 -12.70
C GLY A 17 -3.28 1.64 -14.13
N GLN A 18 -1.98 1.83 -14.40
CA GLN A 18 -1.49 1.97 -15.78
C GLN A 18 -1.30 0.62 -16.48
N LEU A 19 -1.41 -0.50 -15.75
CA LEU A 19 -1.42 -1.83 -16.35
C LEU A 19 -2.74 -2.04 -17.09
N GLY A 20 -2.68 -2.71 -18.25
CA GLY A 20 -3.87 -3.07 -19.00
C GLY A 20 -4.85 -3.94 -18.18
N PRO A 21 -6.14 -3.97 -18.55
CA PRO A 21 -7.20 -4.61 -17.76
C PRO A 21 -6.94 -6.11 -17.47
N GLY A 22 -6.25 -6.81 -18.37
CA GLY A 22 -5.85 -8.21 -18.15
C GLY A 22 -4.79 -8.38 -17.06
N ALA A 23 -3.74 -7.55 -17.07
CA ALA A 23 -2.68 -7.59 -16.07
C ALA A 23 -3.17 -7.13 -14.69
N LEU A 24 -4.03 -6.11 -14.67
CA LEU A 24 -4.66 -5.61 -13.46
C LEU A 24 -5.56 -6.67 -12.81
N ARG A 25 -6.34 -7.41 -13.60
CA ARG A 25 -7.17 -8.52 -13.10
C ARG A 25 -6.32 -9.63 -12.50
N ALA A 26 -5.26 -10.05 -13.20
CA ALA A 26 -4.32 -11.05 -12.69
C ALA A 26 -3.63 -10.59 -11.39
N LEU A 27 -3.36 -9.28 -11.26
CA LEU A 27 -2.83 -8.72 -10.02
C LEU A 27 -3.87 -8.72 -8.91
N CYS A 28 -5.13 -8.37 -9.19
CA CYS A 28 -6.22 -8.43 -8.21
C CYS A 28 -6.44 -9.85 -7.68
N GLU A 29 -6.28 -10.87 -8.52
CA GLU A 29 -6.37 -12.28 -8.09
C GLU A 29 -5.21 -12.71 -7.18
N ARG A 30 -4.04 -12.07 -7.32
CA ARG A 30 -2.86 -12.36 -6.48
C ARG A 30 -2.75 -11.43 -5.28
N ALA A 31 -3.37 -10.26 -5.35
CA ALA A 31 -3.38 -9.27 -4.30
C ALA A 31 -4.30 -9.71 -3.17
N THR A 32 -3.83 -9.57 -1.95
CA THR A 32 -4.65 -9.83 -0.76
C THR A 32 -4.93 -8.50 -0.09
N VAL A 33 -6.21 -8.15 0.05
CA VAL A 33 -6.58 -6.99 0.87
C VAL A 33 -6.61 -7.44 2.32
N ARG A 34 -5.93 -6.68 3.17
CA ARG A 34 -5.89 -6.91 4.61
C ARG A 34 -6.28 -5.62 5.31
N THR A 35 -7.25 -5.75 6.20
CA THR A 35 -7.69 -4.66 7.06
C THR A 35 -7.00 -4.77 8.40
N TYR A 36 -6.40 -3.68 8.85
CA TYR A 36 -5.70 -3.62 10.13
C TYR A 36 -6.34 -2.57 11.03
N PRO A 37 -6.46 -2.83 12.34
CA PRO A 37 -6.92 -1.82 13.29
C PRO A 37 -5.88 -0.73 13.49
N ALA A 38 -6.32 0.43 13.99
CA ALA A 38 -5.43 1.53 14.32
C ALA A 38 -4.36 1.10 15.34
N GLY A 39 -3.12 1.54 15.11
CA GLY A 39 -1.96 1.17 15.93
C GLY A 39 -1.26 -0.14 15.54
N HIS A 40 -1.71 -0.83 14.49
CA HIS A 40 -1.01 -2.00 13.97
C HIS A 40 0.15 -1.60 13.06
N THR A 41 1.34 -2.13 13.34
CA THR A 41 2.52 -1.96 12.47
C THR A 41 2.44 -2.89 11.27
N LEU A 42 2.48 -2.35 10.06
CA LEU A 42 2.41 -3.14 8.81
C LEU A 42 3.76 -3.71 8.41
N PHE A 43 4.81 -2.92 8.62
CA PHE A 43 6.18 -3.28 8.28
C PHE A 43 7.14 -2.56 9.22
N GLU A 44 8.31 -3.16 9.42
CA GLU A 44 9.35 -2.55 10.23
C GLU A 44 10.42 -1.88 9.35
N LYS A 45 10.91 -0.74 9.81
CA LYS A 45 12.06 -0.06 9.24
C LYS A 45 13.25 -1.03 9.14
N GLY A 46 13.91 -1.05 7.98
CA GLY A 46 15.01 -1.97 7.68
C GLY A 46 14.57 -3.34 7.16
N SER A 47 13.27 -3.64 7.14
CA SER A 47 12.79 -4.86 6.49
C SER A 47 13.03 -4.81 4.98
N SER A 48 13.53 -5.93 4.46
CA SER A 48 13.78 -6.17 3.04
C SER A 48 12.71 -7.09 2.45
N ASP A 49 11.47 -7.02 2.94
CA ASP A 49 10.39 -7.80 2.33
C ASP A 49 10.14 -7.28 0.91
N HIS A 50 10.04 -8.20 -0.04
CA HIS A 50 9.65 -7.89 -1.42
C HIS A 50 8.13 -7.64 -1.55
N ILE A 51 7.50 -7.10 -0.51
CA ILE A 51 6.06 -6.83 -0.46
C ILE A 51 5.82 -5.34 -0.57
N THR A 52 5.00 -4.97 -1.54
CA THR A 52 4.53 -3.60 -1.77
C THR A 52 3.17 -3.42 -1.12
N TYR A 53 3.06 -2.44 -0.23
CA TYR A 53 1.80 -2.09 0.42
C TYR A 53 1.20 -0.85 -0.25
N PHE A 54 -0.13 -0.83 -0.34
CA PHE A 54 -0.90 0.30 -0.84
C PHE A 54 -2.01 0.62 0.16
N LEU A 55 -2.21 1.90 0.47
CA LEU A 55 -3.31 2.31 1.33
C LEU A 55 -4.59 2.44 0.48
N LEU A 56 -5.56 1.55 0.71
CA LEU A 56 -6.82 1.56 -0.03
C LEU A 56 -7.86 2.49 0.62
N ALA A 57 -7.91 2.52 1.95
CA ALA A 57 -8.89 3.28 2.70
C ALA A 57 -8.35 3.62 4.10
N GLY A 58 -8.82 4.74 4.67
CA GLY A 58 -8.42 5.23 5.98
C GLY A 58 -7.18 6.12 5.95
N SER A 59 -6.42 6.11 7.04
CA SER A 59 -5.17 6.84 7.20
C SER A 59 -4.14 5.96 7.89
N LEU A 60 -2.86 6.20 7.57
CA LEU A 60 -1.73 5.54 8.23
C LEU A 60 -0.69 6.59 8.63
N GLU A 61 0.12 6.29 9.63
CA GLU A 61 1.30 7.09 9.98
C GLU A 61 2.54 6.29 9.62
N LEU A 62 3.38 6.85 8.76
CA LEU A 62 4.71 6.34 8.46
C LEU A 62 5.69 6.99 9.43
N LYS A 63 6.24 6.20 10.35
CA LYS A 63 7.22 6.69 11.33
C LYS A 63 8.63 6.38 10.83
N GLY A 64 9.34 7.42 10.39
CA GLY A 64 10.73 7.38 9.99
C GLY A 64 11.69 7.58 11.17
N HIS A 65 12.97 7.76 10.88
CA HIS A 65 13.98 7.99 11.92
C HIS A 65 13.80 9.35 12.63
N LYS A 66 13.41 10.39 11.88
CA LYS A 66 13.24 11.76 12.38
C LYS A 66 11.92 12.41 11.99
N ASP A 67 11.19 11.78 11.09
CA ASP A 67 10.00 12.35 10.45
C ASP A 67 8.84 11.37 10.61
N THR A 68 7.67 11.88 10.96
CA THR A 68 6.42 11.12 10.94
C THR A 68 5.54 11.72 9.86
N VAL A 69 5.17 10.90 8.88
CA VAL A 69 4.34 11.32 7.74
C VAL A 69 2.99 10.65 7.90
N THR A 70 1.94 11.43 8.11
CA THR A 70 0.57 10.93 8.06
C THR A 70 0.11 10.87 6.61
N LEU A 71 -0.33 9.69 6.18
CA LEU A 71 -0.80 9.44 4.84
C LEU A 71 -2.28 9.08 4.87
N GLU A 72 -3.09 9.80 4.10
CA GLU A 72 -4.53 9.54 3.98
C GLU A 72 -4.83 8.89 2.63
N ALA A 73 -5.77 7.93 2.59
CA ALA A 73 -6.13 7.21 1.36
C ALA A 73 -6.68 8.15 0.26
N SER A 74 -7.19 9.30 0.66
CA SER A 74 -7.65 10.39 -0.22
C SER A 74 -6.51 11.21 -0.83
N SER A 75 -5.30 11.15 -0.27
CA SER A 75 -4.14 11.91 -0.75
C SER A 75 -3.52 11.27 -1.99
N ALA A 76 -2.92 12.11 -2.85
CA ALA A 76 -2.23 11.64 -4.04
C ALA A 76 -1.08 10.68 -3.72
N ASP A 77 -0.44 10.85 -2.56
CA ASP A 77 0.67 10.02 -2.09
C ASP A 77 0.21 8.61 -1.68
N ALA A 78 -1.04 8.42 -1.24
CA ALA A 78 -1.60 7.09 -0.97
C ALA A 78 -1.83 6.24 -2.23
N LYS A 79 -1.87 6.87 -3.40
CA LYS A 79 -1.90 6.15 -4.68
C LYS A 79 -0.56 5.50 -5.01
N GLN A 80 0.52 5.95 -4.35
CA GLN A 80 1.86 5.43 -4.54
C GLN A 80 2.16 4.28 -3.56
N PRO A 81 3.11 3.39 -3.90
CA PRO A 81 3.54 2.33 -3.01
C PRO A 81 4.16 2.86 -1.71
N LEU A 82 3.66 2.37 -0.57
CA LEU A 82 4.13 2.77 0.75
C LEU A 82 5.59 2.38 0.94
N SER A 83 6.45 3.36 1.23
CA SER A 83 7.89 3.16 1.48
C SER A 83 8.57 2.25 0.44
N ASN A 84 8.46 2.59 -0.84
CA ASN A 84 9.10 1.86 -1.94
C ASN A 84 10.65 1.88 -1.90
N SER A 85 11.25 2.77 -1.09
CA SER A 85 12.70 2.80 -0.89
C SER A 85 13.16 1.62 -0.04
N GLN A 86 14.06 0.80 -0.60
CA GLN A 86 14.75 -0.26 0.13
C GLN A 86 16.19 0.16 0.49
N PRO A 87 16.65 -0.09 1.73
CA PRO A 87 15.91 -0.66 2.87
C PRO A 87 14.79 0.27 3.36
N ARG A 88 13.68 -0.29 3.88
CA ARG A 88 12.52 0.50 4.33
C ARG A 88 12.96 1.57 5.33
N GLN A 89 12.68 2.84 5.03
CA GLN A 89 13.06 3.97 5.87
C GLN A 89 12.05 4.28 6.98
N HIS A 90 10.84 3.70 6.90
CA HIS A 90 9.72 3.95 7.81
C HIS A 90 9.13 2.64 8.35
N THR A 91 8.43 2.77 9.49
CA THR A 91 7.62 1.76 10.19
C THR A 91 6.15 2.18 10.19
#